data_AF-A0A922S1U8-F1
#
_entry.id   AF-A0A922S1U8-F1
#
_cell.length_a   1.000
_cell.length_b   1.000
_cell.length_c   1.000
_cell.angle_alpha   90.00
_cell.angle_beta   90.00
_cell.angle_gamma   90.00
#
_symmetry.space_group_name_H-M   'P 1'
#
loop_
_entity.id
_entity.type
_entity.pdbx_description
1 polymer ?
#
loop_
_entity_poly.entity_id
_entity_poly.type
_entity_poly.pdbx_seq_one_letter_code
_entity_poly.pdbx_strand_id
1 'polypeptide(L)' 'MLRSSLCYVRLVTTPKRFLKHKRPGDKMIPPPHSISLTVVGNGRAGSSKSMLIDTGVCRYLVNCGESTQRVLAEYR' A
#
# COMPACT_ATOMS: atom_id res chain seq x y z
N MET A 1 -20.53 20.92 -22.17
CA MET A 1 -20.88 19.67 -21.46
C MET A 1 -19.69 19.24 -20.61
N LEU A 2 -19.64 19.64 -19.33
CA LEU A 2 -18.59 19.24 -18.40
C LEU A 2 -19.15 18.12 -17.51
N ARG A 3 -18.66 16.88 -17.70
CA ARG A 3 -19.02 15.75 -16.82
C ARG A 3 -18.13 15.81 -15.59
N SER A 4 -18.69 16.31 -14.50
CA SER A 4 -18.12 16.23 -13.16
C SER A 4 -17.96 14.74 -12.79
N SER A 5 -16.74 14.22 -12.85
CA SER A 5 -16.45 12.86 -12.38
C SER A 5 -16.59 12.83 -10.85
N LEU A 6 -17.68 12.28 -10.36
CA LEU A 6 -17.85 11.93 -8.95
C LEU A 6 -16.70 10.99 -8.53
N CYS A 7 -15.70 11.51 -7.82
CA CYS A 7 -14.72 10.69 -7.12
C CYS A 7 -15.44 9.94 -5.99
N TYR A 8 -15.80 8.69 -6.26
CA TYR A 8 -16.42 7.81 -5.27
C TYR A 8 -15.35 7.31 -4.29
N VAL A 9 -15.12 8.05 -3.20
CA VAL A 9 -14.25 7.62 -2.11
C VAL A 9 -15.06 6.71 -1.19
N ARG A 10 -14.91 5.40 -1.35
CA ARG A 10 -15.51 4.41 -0.45
C ARG A 10 -14.62 4.27 0.79
N LEU A 11 -14.96 4.97 1.87
CA LEU A 11 -14.32 4.77 3.18
C LEU A 11 -14.78 3.42 3.75
N VAL A 12 -13.94 2.40 3.59
CA VAL A 12 -14.17 1.08 4.19
C VAL A 12 -13.47 1.06 5.56
N THR A 13 -14.19 1.44 6.61
CA THR A 13 -13.72 1.28 7.99
C THR A 13 -14.19 -0.06 8.53
N THR A 14 -13.47 -1.15 8.21
CA THR A 14 -13.71 -2.41 8.91
C THR A 14 -13.02 -2.37 10.28
N PRO A 15 -13.72 -2.57 11.41
CA PRO A 15 -13.10 -2.78 12.70
C PRO A 15 -12.57 -4.21 12.77
N LYS A 16 -11.57 -4.55 11.95
CA LYS A 16 -10.82 -5.79 12.16
C LYS A 16 -9.83 -5.51 13.27
N ARG A 17 -10.06 -6.08 14.47
CA ARG A 17 -9.02 -6.22 15.48
C ARG A 17 -7.89 -7.04 14.85
N PHE A 18 -6.88 -6.34 14.32
CA PHE A 18 -5.63 -6.96 13.88
C PHE A 18 -4.91 -7.46 15.12
N LEU A 19 -5.18 -8.70 15.52
CA LEU A 19 -4.33 -9.44 16.43
C LEU A 19 -2.99 -9.62 15.71
N LYS A 20 -2.02 -8.74 16.01
CA LYS A 20 -0.66 -8.89 15.51
C LYS A 20 -0.12 -10.23 16.00
N HIS A 21 0.07 -11.18 15.09
CA HIS A 21 0.85 -12.37 15.38
C HIS A 21 2.29 -11.92 15.63
N LYS A 22 2.69 -11.86 16.89
CA LYS A 22 4.08 -11.56 17.28
C LYS A 22 4.88 -12.86 17.22
N ARG A 23 5.99 -12.86 16.48
CA ARG A 23 6.97 -13.94 16.58
C ARG A 23 7.88 -13.66 17.78
N PRO A 24 8.31 -14.68 18.54
CA PRO A 24 9.29 -14.48 19.59
C PRO A 24 10.58 -13.94 18.97
N GLY A 25 10.97 -12.71 19.35
CA GLY A 25 12.12 -11.98 18.79
C GLY A 25 11.78 -10.71 18.00
N ASP A 26 10.51 -10.46 17.69
CA ASP A 26 10.10 -9.21 17.04
C ASP A 26 10.28 -8.03 17.99
N LYS A 27 11.32 -7.22 17.75
CA LYS A 27 11.46 -5.89 18.38
C LYS A 27 10.19 -5.10 18.09
N MET A 28 9.62 -4.49 19.12
CA MET A 28 8.39 -3.72 18.97
C MET A 28 8.64 -2.53 18.04
N ILE A 29 8.17 -2.64 16.79
CA ILE A 29 8.20 -1.51 15.85
C ILE A 29 7.38 -0.38 16.50
N PRO A 30 7.93 0.85 16.56
CA PRO A 30 7.21 2.01 17.06
C PRO A 30 5.81 2.12 16.44
N PRO A 31 4.82 2.61 17.18
CA PRO A 31 3.49 2.81 16.62
C PRO A 31 3.57 3.72 15.39
N PRO A 32 2.87 3.39 14.30
CA PRO A 32 2.87 4.22 13.11
C PRO A 32 2.20 5.57 13.41
N HIS A 33 2.80 6.66 12.96
CA HIS A 33 2.25 8.02 13.18
C HIS A 33 1.55 8.58 11.94
N SER A 34 1.84 8.04 10.75
CA SER A 34 1.18 8.40 9.47
C SER A 34 1.12 7.19 8.56
N ILE A 35 0.02 6.98 7.83
CA ILE A 35 -0.09 5.91 6.83
C ILE A 35 -0.33 6.55 5.47
N SER A 36 0.59 6.35 4.53
CA SER A 36 0.43 6.73 3.13
C SER A 36 0.47 5.50 2.23
N LEU A 37 -0.44 5.47 1.25
CA LEU A 37 -0.59 4.38 0.30
C LEU A 37 -0.25 4.88 -1.10
N THR A 38 0.68 4.21 -1.77
CA THR A 38 1.07 4.55 -3.14
C THR A 38 0.86 3.35 -4.04
N VAL A 39 0.06 3.50 -5.08
CA VAL A 39 -0.13 2.46 -6.10
C VAL A 39 1.12 2.42 -6.98
N VAL A 40 1.83 1.30 -6.95
CA VAL A 40 3.04 1.07 -7.76
C VAL A 40 2.66 0.41 -9.08
N GLY A 41 1.68 -0.49 -9.05
CA GLY A 41 1.17 -1.17 -10.22
C GLY A 41 -0.35 -1.22 -10.20
N ASN A 42 -0.97 -0.73 -11.27
CA ASN A 42 -2.43 -0.60 -11.38
C ASN A 42 -3.11 -1.84 -11.96
N GLY A 43 -2.35 -2.89 -12.30
CA GLY A 43 -2.91 -4.11 -12.88
C GLY A 43 -3.41 -3.99 -14.32
N ARG A 44 -3.02 -2.93 -15.04
CA ARG A 44 -3.26 -2.84 -16.50
C ARG A 44 -2.48 -3.95 -17.22
N ALA A 45 -2.87 -4.33 -18.44
CA ALA A 45 -2.14 -5.35 -19.21
C ALA A 45 -0.63 -5.02 -19.26
N GLY A 46 0.20 -5.94 -18.75
CA GLY A 46 1.66 -5.76 -18.61
C GLY A 46 2.14 -5.05 -17.32
N SER A 47 1.24 -4.66 -16.41
CA SER A 47 1.56 -4.04 -15.11
C SER A 47 1.07 -4.92 -13.95
N SER A 48 1.90 -5.07 -12.91
CA SER A 48 1.53 -5.80 -11.70
C SER A 48 0.42 -5.08 -10.90
N LYS A 49 -0.28 -5.78 -10.02
CA LYS A 49 -1.18 -5.15 -9.03
C LYS A 49 -0.42 -4.94 -7.73
N SER A 50 0.39 -3.90 -7.63
CA SER A 50 1.30 -3.69 -6.50
C SER A 50 1.09 -2.34 -5.79
N MET A 51 1.35 -2.30 -4.49
CA MET A 51 1.16 -1.11 -3.66
C MET A 51 2.26 -0.99 -2.62
N LEU A 52 2.73 0.23 -2.39
CA LEU A 52 3.62 0.60 -1.30
C LEU A 52 2.80 1.21 -0.16
N ILE A 53 3.04 0.72 1.06
CA ILE A 53 2.48 1.26 2.29
C ILE A 53 3.64 1.84 3.09
N ASP A 54 3.66 3.16 3.27
CA ASP A 54 4.58 3.82 4.19
C ASP A 54 3.83 4.16 5.47
N THR A 55 4.38 3.72 6.60
CA THR A 55 3.81 3.94 7.93
C THR A 55 4.58 4.99 8.74
N GLY A 56 5.51 5.70 8.11
CA GLY A 56 6.44 6.66 8.72
C GLY A 56 7.57 5.99 9.52
N VAL A 57 7.36 4.75 9.97
CA VAL A 57 8.34 3.94 10.72
C VAL A 57 8.83 2.75 9.89
N CYS A 58 7.98 2.22 9.01
CA CYS A 58 8.28 1.07 8.16
C CYS A 58 7.57 1.22 6.82
N ARG A 59 8.19 0.68 5.76
CA ARG A 59 7.61 0.56 4.43
C ARG A 59 7.33 -0.91 4.10
N TYR A 60 6.14 -1.19 3.63
CA TYR A 60 5.70 -2.51 3.18
C TYR A 60 5.39 -2.45 1.70
N LEU A 61 5.89 -3.43 0.94
CA LEU A 61 5.54 -3.61 -0.45
C LEU A 61 4.60 -4.81 -0.55
N VAL A 62 3.43 -4.60 -1.17
CA VAL A 62 2.37 -5.60 -1.27
C VAL A 62 2.25 -6.06 -2.72
N ASN A 63 2.14 -7.38 -2.89
CA ASN A 63 1.83 -8.04 -4.16
C ASN A 63 2.84 -7.69 -5.28
N CYS A 64 4.12 -7.92 -4.98
CA CYS A 64 5.31 -7.64 -5.79
C CYS A 64 5.42 -8.57 -7.01
N GLY A 65 4.54 -8.40 -8.00
CA GLY A 65 4.60 -9.15 -9.25
C GLY A 65 5.81 -8.81 -10.11
N GLU A 66 5.88 -9.44 -11.28
CA GLU A 66 6.91 -9.18 -12.29
C GLU A 66 6.99 -7.68 -12.63
N SER A 67 8.20 -7.19 -12.95
CA SER A 67 8.50 -5.79 -13.27
C SER A 67 8.30 -4.75 -12.15
N THR A 68 7.83 -5.12 -10.96
CA THR A 68 7.67 -4.17 -9.84
C THR A 68 9.00 -3.50 -9.44
N GLN A 69 10.11 -4.23 -9.52
CA GLN A 69 11.46 -3.69 -9.28
C GLN A 69 11.84 -2.56 -10.26
N ARG A 70 11.43 -2.69 -11.53
CA ARG A 70 11.72 -1.71 -12.58
C ARG A 70 10.91 -0.45 -12.35
N VAL A 71 9.62 -0.59 -12.06
CA VAL A 71 8.74 0.55 -11.78
C VAL A 71 9.22 1.34 -10.55
N LEU A 72 9.62 0.65 -9.47
CA LEU A 72 10.16 1.30 -8.28
C LEU A 72 11.50 1.99 -8.53
N ALA A 73 12.32 1.46 -9.44
CA ALA A 73 13.59 2.08 -9.81
C ALA A 73 13.38 3.32 -10.71
N GLU A 74 12.39 3.29 -11.59
CA GLU A 74 12.10 4.36 -12.54
C GLU A 74 11.35 5.55 -11.90
N TYR A 75 10.41 5.30 -10.98
CA TYR A 75 9.55 6.32 -10.38
C TYR A 75 9.96 6.70 -8.95
N ARG A 76 11.21 7.13 -8.78
CA ARG A 76 11.77 7.52 -7.48
C ARG A 76 11.28 8.89 -7.01
#